data_AF-A0A8S1XWQ0-F1
#
_entry.id   AF-A0A8S1XWQ0-F1
#
_cell.length_a   1.000
_cell.length_b   1.000
_cell.length_c   1.000
_cell.angle_alpha   90.00
_cell.angle_beta   90.00
_cell.angle_gamma   90.00
#
_symmetry.space_group_name_H-M   'P 1'
#
loop_
_entity.id
_entity.type
_entity.pdbx_description
1 polymer ?
#
loop_
_entity_poly.entity_id
_entity_poly.type
_entity_poly.pdbx_seq_one_letter_code
_entity_poly.pdbx_strand_id
1 'polypeptide(L)'
;MKTTIKNNFYFLRQTLMQQEDQDEITLSQQLKITRRFAKYLLKQAGHYDRVRKAQKEYQNLAKRIGDLTTIFSKYEIDGLIQYKDEQNDSFTKFMKDAGLYDHQILQLYITYKFGALKGAAFTLDEFILGMIRLKCNTIKDLKNLCPELLKKIQQENKYKKLYSYYFKVISLGKNVIRFSEAITLWDSLLKGQFKEIIDFISFCKAKPADFQNQTKVSFDLWCQVWKFFETIGNDYQKFDENDAWPLLIYEYVQFKIK
;
A
#
# COMPACT_ATOMS: atom_id res chain seq x y z
N MET A 1 -27.73 7.65 32.83
CA MET A 1 -26.74 6.63 32.44
C MET A 1 -27.19 5.68 31.33
N LYS A 2 -28.44 5.18 31.30
CA LYS A 2 -28.92 4.27 30.23
C LYS A 2 -29.03 4.93 28.83
N THR A 3 -29.26 6.25 28.76
CA THR A 3 -29.42 7.01 27.51
C THR A 3 -28.09 7.29 26.80
N THR A 4 -27.01 7.49 27.56
CA THR A 4 -25.65 7.79 27.04
C THR A 4 -25.01 6.59 26.33
N ILE A 5 -25.29 5.37 26.80
CA ILE A 5 -24.73 4.12 26.24
C ILE A 5 -25.42 3.75 24.91
N LYS A 6 -26.73 4.02 24.79
CA LYS A 6 -27.47 3.82 23.54
C LYS A 6 -27.05 4.81 22.45
N ASN A 7 -26.79 6.06 22.84
CA ASN A 7 -26.32 7.10 21.91
C ASN A 7 -24.92 6.80 21.37
N ASN A 8 -24.00 6.26 22.18
CA ASN A 8 -22.65 5.89 21.71
C ASN A 8 -22.66 4.74 20.70
N PHE A 9 -23.54 3.75 20.85
CA PHE A 9 -23.69 2.66 19.87
C PHE A 9 -24.34 3.13 18.55
N TYR A 10 -25.27 4.10 18.63
CA TYR A 10 -25.91 4.68 17.44
C TYR A 10 -24.95 5.60 16.67
N PHE A 11 -24.13 6.35 17.41
CA PHE A 11 -23.08 7.21 16.86
C PHE A 11 -22.02 6.38 16.15
N LEU A 12 -21.46 5.35 16.80
CA LEU A 12 -20.52 4.40 16.18
C LEU A 12 -21.07 3.73 14.91
N ARG A 13 -22.37 3.39 14.88
CA ARG A 13 -23.02 2.78 13.71
C ARG A 13 -23.24 3.78 12.56
N GLN A 14 -23.49 5.06 12.85
CA GLN A 14 -23.58 6.11 11.82
C GLN A 14 -22.20 6.51 11.28
N THR A 15 -21.18 6.54 12.13
CA THR A 15 -19.79 6.81 11.72
C THR A 15 -19.23 5.68 10.85
N LEU A 16 -19.59 4.42 11.12
CA LEU A 16 -19.18 3.25 10.32
C LEU A 16 -19.78 3.18 8.91
N MET A 17 -20.79 4.00 8.59
CA MET A 17 -21.45 4.04 7.26
C MET A 17 -20.90 5.14 6.35
N GLN A 18 -19.99 5.98 6.83
CA GLN A 18 -19.37 7.03 6.03
C GLN A 18 -17.87 7.12 6.36
N GLN A 19 -17.05 7.05 5.30
CA GLN A 19 -15.65 7.49 5.22
C GLN A 19 -14.58 6.39 5.39
N GLU A 20 -14.15 5.85 4.24
CA GLU A 20 -13.09 4.83 4.10
C GLU A 20 -11.65 5.33 4.42
N ASP A 21 -11.44 6.62 4.64
CA ASP A 21 -10.08 7.21 4.81
C ASP A 21 -9.74 7.63 6.26
N GLN A 22 -10.72 7.67 7.20
CA GLN A 22 -10.46 7.93 8.63
C GLN A 22 -10.21 6.66 9.46
N ASP A 23 -10.37 5.47 8.87
CA ASP A 23 -10.34 4.19 9.60
C ASP A 23 -8.92 3.71 9.98
N GLU A 24 -7.86 4.21 9.35
CA GLU A 24 -6.50 3.67 9.52
C GLU A 24 -5.87 3.98 10.89
N ILE A 25 -6.05 5.20 11.39
CA ILE A 25 -5.59 5.63 12.72
C ILE A 25 -6.56 5.12 13.80
N THR A 26 -7.84 5.08 13.45
CA THR A 26 -8.93 4.69 14.35
C THR A 26 -8.84 3.20 14.69
N LEU A 27 -8.45 2.31 13.79
CA LEU A 27 -8.39 0.87 14.06
C LEU A 27 -7.29 0.48 15.08
N SER A 28 -6.10 1.10 15.01
CA SER A 28 -5.00 0.87 15.96
C SER A 28 -5.33 1.39 17.36
N GLN A 29 -5.94 2.58 17.42
CA GLN A 29 -6.47 3.14 18.67
C GLN A 29 -7.65 2.31 19.19
N GLN A 30 -8.55 1.86 18.32
CA GLN A 30 -9.67 0.98 18.64
C GLN A 30 -9.16 -0.34 19.18
N LEU A 31 -8.10 -0.98 18.67
CA LEU A 31 -7.59 -2.25 19.23
C LEU A 31 -7.03 -2.07 20.65
N LYS A 32 -6.35 -0.95 20.93
CA LYS A 32 -5.88 -0.61 22.28
C LYS A 32 -7.05 -0.29 23.22
N ILE A 33 -8.06 0.42 22.73
CA ILE A 33 -9.30 0.73 23.44
C ILE A 33 -10.09 -0.57 23.71
N THR A 34 -10.26 -1.46 22.73
CA THR A 34 -10.97 -2.73 22.85
C THR A 34 -10.33 -3.63 23.90
N ARG A 35 -8.99 -3.68 24.00
CA ARG A 35 -8.30 -4.40 25.09
C ARG A 35 -8.61 -3.82 26.47
N ARG A 36 -8.55 -2.49 26.63
CA ARG A 36 -8.82 -1.82 27.93
C ARG A 36 -10.30 -1.84 28.29
N PHE A 37 -11.17 -1.63 27.31
CA PHE A 37 -12.62 -1.61 27.44
C PHE A 37 -13.18 -3.01 27.67
N ALA A 38 -12.64 -4.07 27.04
CA ALA A 38 -13.01 -5.45 27.35
C ALA A 38 -12.65 -5.81 28.79
N LYS A 39 -11.44 -5.44 29.28
CA LYS A 39 -11.06 -5.60 30.69
C LYS A 39 -11.99 -4.84 31.64
N TYR A 40 -12.43 -3.64 31.26
CA TYR A 40 -13.38 -2.83 32.02
C TYR A 40 -14.80 -3.42 32.02
N LEU A 41 -15.30 -3.89 30.87
CA LEU A 41 -16.62 -4.54 30.74
C LEU A 41 -16.67 -5.86 31.52
N LEU A 42 -15.58 -6.64 31.50
CA LEU A 42 -15.41 -7.84 32.33
C LEU A 42 -15.49 -7.53 33.83
N LYS A 43 -15.06 -6.34 34.23
CA LYS A 43 -15.11 -5.86 35.62
C LYS A 43 -16.48 -5.28 36.03
N GLN A 44 -17.35 -4.95 35.07
CA GLN A 44 -18.58 -4.18 35.29
C GLN A 44 -19.89 -4.94 35.00
N ALA A 45 -19.87 -6.01 34.19
CA ALA A 45 -21.11 -6.57 33.65
C ALA A 45 -21.60 -7.86 34.33
N GLY A 46 -22.67 -7.74 35.12
CA GLY A 46 -23.53 -8.84 35.58
C GLY A 46 -24.44 -9.46 34.50
N HIS A 47 -24.01 -9.51 33.23
CA HIS A 47 -24.74 -10.16 32.13
C HIS A 47 -23.85 -11.15 31.38
N TYR A 48 -23.89 -12.39 31.85
CA TYR A 48 -23.00 -13.50 31.50
C TYR A 48 -22.90 -13.79 29.98
N ASP A 49 -24.00 -13.73 29.22
CA ASP A 49 -24.00 -14.16 27.80
C ASP A 49 -23.28 -13.20 26.85
N ARG A 50 -23.44 -11.88 27.07
CA ARG A 50 -22.72 -10.87 26.27
C ARG A 50 -21.22 -10.89 26.58
N VAL A 51 -20.88 -11.12 27.85
CA VAL A 51 -19.50 -11.31 28.31
C VAL A 51 -18.91 -12.58 27.68
N ARG A 52 -19.64 -13.69 27.68
CA ARG A 52 -19.20 -14.97 27.09
C ARG A 52 -18.96 -14.86 25.59
N LYS A 53 -19.84 -14.16 24.87
CA LYS A 53 -19.65 -13.90 23.43
C LYS A 53 -18.40 -13.04 23.17
N ALA A 54 -18.25 -11.93 23.88
CA ALA A 54 -17.07 -11.06 23.76
C ALA A 54 -15.77 -11.78 24.14
N GLN A 55 -15.81 -12.66 25.15
CA GLN A 55 -14.67 -13.47 25.57
C GLN A 55 -14.28 -14.50 24.51
N LYS A 56 -15.25 -15.15 23.85
CA LYS A 56 -15.01 -16.07 22.73
C LYS A 56 -14.42 -15.33 21.52
N GLU A 57 -14.94 -14.17 21.18
CA GLU A 57 -14.39 -13.32 20.09
C GLU A 57 -12.94 -12.89 20.40
N TYR A 58 -12.66 -12.50 21.64
CA TYR A 58 -11.30 -12.18 22.09
C TYR A 58 -10.36 -13.39 21.99
N GLN A 59 -10.79 -14.57 22.46
CA GLN A 59 -10.00 -15.81 22.37
C GLN A 59 -9.68 -16.17 20.92
N ASN A 60 -10.67 -16.07 20.02
CA ASN A 60 -10.47 -16.31 18.60
C ASN A 60 -9.48 -15.32 17.98
N LEU A 61 -9.60 -14.04 18.32
CA LEU A 61 -8.66 -13.01 17.85
C LEU A 61 -7.25 -13.23 18.40
N ALA A 62 -7.12 -13.59 19.68
CA ALA A 62 -5.84 -13.87 20.31
C ALA A 62 -5.16 -15.09 19.67
N LYS A 63 -5.92 -16.16 19.39
CA LYS A 63 -5.43 -17.32 18.66
C LYS A 63 -4.96 -16.92 17.26
N ARG A 64 -5.77 -16.17 16.52
CA ARG A 64 -5.44 -15.68 15.18
C ARG A 64 -4.16 -14.84 15.18
N ILE A 65 -3.99 -13.96 16.15
CA ILE A 65 -2.77 -13.16 16.34
C ILE A 65 -1.56 -14.08 16.58
N GLY A 66 -1.70 -15.11 17.42
CA GLY A 66 -0.64 -16.10 17.66
C GLY A 66 -0.25 -16.89 16.40
N ASP A 67 -1.24 -17.36 15.64
CA ASP A 67 -1.03 -18.07 14.39
C ASP A 67 -0.30 -17.17 13.36
N LEU A 68 -0.74 -15.91 13.21
CA LEU A 68 -0.09 -14.94 12.31
C LEU A 68 1.33 -14.56 12.77
N THR A 69 1.56 -14.46 14.09
CA THR A 69 2.91 -14.22 14.65
C THR A 69 3.85 -15.37 14.29
N THR A 70 3.35 -16.60 14.35
CA THR A 70 4.10 -17.81 13.97
C THR A 70 4.40 -17.86 12.47
N ILE A 71 3.54 -17.28 11.64
CA ILE A 71 3.83 -17.12 10.20
C ILE A 71 4.90 -16.05 10.01
N PHE A 72 4.75 -14.89 10.65
CA PHE A 72 5.72 -13.79 10.56
C PHE A 72 7.13 -14.22 10.95
N SER A 73 7.28 -15.01 12.01
CA SER A 73 8.59 -15.49 12.48
C SER A 73 9.33 -16.39 11.48
N LYS A 74 8.65 -16.90 10.44
CA LYS A 74 9.30 -17.68 9.36
C LYS A 74 9.96 -16.80 8.29
N TYR A 75 9.59 -15.53 8.25
CA TYR A 75 10.06 -14.55 7.28
C TYR A 75 10.82 -13.40 7.94
N GLU A 76 10.67 -13.14 9.22
CA GLU A 76 11.39 -12.01 9.82
C GLU A 76 12.92 -12.18 9.77
N ILE A 77 13.60 -11.06 9.57
CA ILE A 77 15.04 -10.89 9.77
C ILE A 77 15.21 -9.60 10.57
N ASP A 78 15.79 -9.70 11.76
CA ASP A 78 15.94 -8.61 12.72
C ASP A 78 14.59 -7.94 13.09
N GLY A 79 13.53 -8.75 13.17
CA GLY A 79 12.19 -8.29 13.56
C GLY A 79 11.38 -7.63 12.44
N LEU A 80 11.86 -7.70 11.19
CA LEU A 80 11.18 -7.18 10.00
C LEU A 80 11.14 -8.22 8.88
N ILE A 81 10.05 -8.26 8.12
CA ILE A 81 10.10 -8.83 6.76
C ILE A 81 10.67 -7.74 5.87
N GLN A 82 11.88 -7.90 5.35
CA GLN A 82 12.59 -6.85 4.60
C GLN A 82 13.61 -7.42 3.62
N TYR A 83 14.07 -6.58 2.69
CA TYR A 83 15.33 -6.81 1.99
C TYR A 83 16.48 -6.27 2.86
N LYS A 84 17.43 -7.12 3.24
CA LYS A 84 18.66 -6.71 3.93
C LYS A 84 19.88 -6.75 3.00
N ASP A 85 20.05 -7.87 2.31
CA ASP A 85 21.08 -8.11 1.30
C ASP A 85 20.67 -9.29 0.40
N GLU A 86 21.48 -9.66 -0.59
CA GLU A 86 21.19 -10.75 -1.54
C GLU A 86 20.96 -12.11 -0.87
N GLN A 87 21.57 -12.37 0.29
CA GLN A 87 21.43 -13.62 1.04
C GLN A 87 20.26 -13.56 2.03
N ASN A 88 19.91 -12.35 2.48
CA ASN A 88 18.91 -12.05 3.50
C ASN A 88 17.75 -11.20 2.93
N ASP A 89 17.07 -11.74 1.92
CA ASP A 89 15.90 -11.11 1.29
C ASP A 89 14.60 -11.83 1.67
N SER A 90 14.09 -11.52 2.87
CA SER A 90 12.85 -12.12 3.33
C SER A 90 11.60 -11.48 2.73
N PHE A 91 11.68 -10.23 2.28
CA PHE A 91 10.58 -9.56 1.59
C PHE A 91 10.27 -10.26 0.27
N THR A 92 11.27 -10.50 -0.57
CA THR A 92 11.09 -11.23 -1.83
C THR A 92 10.59 -12.65 -1.58
N LYS A 93 11.14 -13.34 -0.57
CA LYS A 93 10.68 -14.68 -0.20
C LYS A 93 9.20 -14.68 0.18
N PHE A 94 8.77 -13.74 1.02
CA PHE A 94 7.37 -13.57 1.39
C PHE A 94 6.49 -13.29 0.16
N MET A 95 6.90 -12.37 -0.72
CA MET A 95 6.15 -12.03 -1.93
C MET A 95 6.03 -13.23 -2.89
N LYS A 96 7.06 -14.07 -3.01
CA LYS A 96 7.01 -15.31 -3.81
C LYS A 96 6.02 -16.31 -3.25
N ASP A 97 6.11 -16.61 -1.96
CA ASP A 97 5.24 -17.59 -1.30
C ASP A 97 3.77 -17.14 -1.33
N ALA A 98 3.53 -15.83 -1.18
CA ALA A 98 2.22 -15.21 -1.29
C ALA A 98 1.71 -15.07 -2.74
N GLY A 99 2.49 -15.42 -3.76
CA GLY A 99 2.08 -15.28 -5.17
C GLY A 99 1.94 -13.83 -5.64
N LEU A 100 2.67 -12.91 -5.02
CA LEU A 100 2.68 -11.48 -5.31
C LEU A 100 3.91 -11.06 -6.13
N TYR A 101 4.94 -11.91 -6.19
CA TYR A 101 6.25 -11.56 -6.77
C TYR A 101 6.16 -11.08 -8.23
N ASP A 102 5.36 -11.74 -9.06
CA ASP A 102 5.26 -11.41 -10.49
C ASP A 102 4.35 -10.19 -10.76
N HIS A 103 3.76 -9.59 -9.73
CA HIS A 103 2.78 -8.53 -9.84
C HIS A 103 3.15 -7.34 -8.95
N GLN A 104 3.99 -6.44 -9.45
CA GLN A 104 4.43 -5.27 -8.68
C GLN A 104 3.25 -4.48 -8.09
N ILE A 105 2.19 -4.24 -8.88
CA ILE A 105 1.00 -3.53 -8.40
C ILE A 105 0.33 -4.23 -7.20
N LEU A 106 0.34 -5.56 -7.16
CA LEU A 106 -0.18 -6.31 -6.02
C LEU A 106 0.76 -6.18 -4.82
N GLN A 107 2.08 -6.26 -5.01
CA GLN A 107 3.03 -5.99 -3.93
C GLN A 107 2.79 -4.61 -3.31
N LEU A 108 2.54 -3.60 -4.16
CA LEU A 108 2.22 -2.25 -3.71
C LEU A 108 0.90 -2.18 -2.95
N TYR A 109 -0.13 -2.83 -3.49
CA TYR A 109 -1.44 -2.86 -2.87
C TYR A 109 -1.40 -3.55 -1.51
N ILE A 110 -0.65 -4.66 -1.38
CA ILE A 110 -0.46 -5.36 -0.12
C ILE A 110 0.33 -4.49 0.86
N THR A 111 1.41 -3.86 0.41
CA THR A 111 2.19 -2.90 1.20
C THR A 111 1.30 -1.77 1.74
N TYR A 112 0.40 -1.23 0.90
CA TYR A 112 -0.61 -0.26 1.31
C TYR A 112 -1.57 -0.83 2.36
N LYS A 113 -2.16 -1.99 2.12
CA LYS A 113 -3.14 -2.60 3.05
C LYS A 113 -2.53 -2.99 4.39
N PHE A 114 -1.25 -3.30 4.41
CA PHE A 114 -0.48 -3.56 5.62
C PHE A 114 -0.18 -2.27 6.39
N GLY A 115 -0.31 -1.10 5.74
CA GLY A 115 -0.02 0.20 6.32
C GLY A 115 1.49 0.40 6.52
N ALA A 116 2.30 -0.19 5.65
CA ALA A 116 3.75 -0.21 5.80
C ALA A 116 4.35 1.20 5.68
N LEU A 117 5.06 1.64 6.72
CA LEU A 117 5.69 2.96 6.75
C LEU A 117 7.04 2.98 6.02
N LYS A 118 7.70 1.83 5.90
CA LYS A 118 9.04 1.69 5.30
C LYS A 118 9.01 1.07 3.89
N GLY A 119 7.86 1.06 3.23
CA GLY A 119 7.71 0.48 1.90
C GLY A 119 7.91 -1.03 1.90
N ALA A 120 9.00 -1.51 1.30
CA ALA A 120 9.33 -2.93 1.18
C ALA A 120 9.83 -3.56 2.50
N ALA A 121 9.29 -3.13 3.64
CA ALA A 121 9.57 -3.69 4.94
C ALA A 121 8.33 -3.69 5.82
N PHE A 122 8.06 -4.81 6.50
CA PHE A 122 6.91 -4.98 7.40
C PHE A 122 7.37 -5.32 8.82
N THR A 123 6.87 -4.56 9.77
CA THR A 123 6.84 -4.92 11.19
C THR A 123 5.81 -6.02 11.45
N LEU A 124 5.91 -6.69 12.61
CA LEU A 124 4.92 -7.66 13.06
C LEU A 124 3.50 -7.06 13.12
N ASP A 125 3.38 -5.83 13.62
CA ASP A 125 2.09 -5.14 13.74
C ASP A 125 1.48 -4.84 12.37
N GLU A 126 2.26 -4.31 11.43
CA GLU A 126 1.81 -4.05 10.04
C GLU A 126 1.39 -5.35 9.34
N PHE A 127 2.16 -6.43 9.52
CA PHE A 127 1.84 -7.74 8.97
C PHE A 127 0.51 -8.29 9.52
N ILE A 128 0.34 -8.30 10.84
CA ILE A 128 -0.87 -8.82 11.49
C ILE A 128 -2.09 -7.99 11.09
N LEU A 129 -1.98 -6.66 11.14
CA LEU A 129 -3.08 -5.75 10.77
C LEU A 129 -3.45 -5.94 9.30
N GLY A 130 -2.45 -6.03 8.42
CA GLY A 130 -2.64 -6.30 7.00
C GLY A 130 -3.38 -7.60 6.73
N MET A 131 -2.92 -8.70 7.31
CA MET A 131 -3.56 -10.01 7.18
C MET A 131 -5.00 -10.02 7.73
N ILE A 132 -5.23 -9.33 8.87
CA ILE A 132 -6.58 -9.17 9.43
C ILE A 132 -7.49 -8.38 8.49
N ARG A 133 -7.04 -7.24 7.97
CA ARG A 133 -7.79 -6.39 7.04
C ARG A 133 -8.15 -7.09 5.75
N LEU A 134 -7.22 -7.88 5.21
CA LEU A 134 -7.44 -8.71 4.01
C LEU A 134 -8.24 -9.98 4.29
N LYS A 135 -8.60 -10.23 5.56
CA LYS A 135 -9.31 -11.43 6.01
C LYS A 135 -8.55 -12.73 5.71
N CYS A 136 -7.23 -12.66 5.65
CA CYS A 136 -6.33 -13.80 5.48
C CYS A 136 -5.88 -14.35 6.84
N ASN A 137 -5.76 -15.65 6.96
CA ASN A 137 -5.21 -16.34 8.13
C ASN A 137 -3.91 -17.08 7.80
N THR A 138 -3.69 -17.40 6.52
CA THR A 138 -2.51 -18.09 6.01
C THR A 138 -1.92 -17.37 4.79
N ILE A 139 -0.67 -17.68 4.46
CA ILE A 139 -0.05 -17.21 3.21
C ILE A 139 -0.81 -17.73 1.98
N LYS A 140 -1.39 -18.94 2.06
CA LYS A 140 -2.23 -19.51 1.01
C LYS A 140 -3.51 -18.69 0.79
N ASP A 141 -4.13 -18.19 1.86
CA ASP A 141 -5.28 -17.30 1.74
C ASP A 141 -4.91 -16.03 0.98
N LEU A 142 -3.74 -15.46 1.27
CA LEU A 142 -3.24 -14.27 0.59
C LEU A 142 -3.01 -14.54 -0.91
N LYS A 143 -2.39 -15.68 -1.23
CA LYS A 143 -2.18 -16.13 -2.62
C LYS A 143 -3.49 -16.33 -3.38
N ASN A 144 -4.49 -16.94 -2.75
CA ASN A 144 -5.80 -17.16 -3.35
C ASN A 144 -6.57 -15.85 -3.58
N LEU A 145 -6.26 -14.80 -2.83
CA LEU A 145 -6.88 -13.47 -2.93
C LEU A 145 -6.30 -12.65 -4.10
N CYS A 146 -5.07 -12.94 -4.55
CA CYS A 146 -4.38 -12.18 -5.61
C CYS A 146 -5.20 -11.98 -6.90
N PRO A 147 -5.86 -13.01 -7.49
CA PRO A 147 -6.60 -12.84 -8.74
C PRO A 147 -7.78 -11.87 -8.59
N GLU A 148 -8.50 -11.94 -7.47
CA GLU A 148 -9.62 -11.04 -7.17
C GLU A 148 -9.13 -9.60 -6.99
N LEU A 149 -8.05 -9.40 -6.23
CA LEU A 149 -7.47 -8.07 -6.02
C LEU A 149 -6.99 -7.45 -7.33
N LEU A 150 -6.33 -8.22 -8.19
CA LEU A 150 -5.85 -7.74 -9.48
C LEU A 150 -7.02 -7.25 -10.34
N LYS A 151 -8.08 -8.06 -10.44
CA LYS A 151 -9.31 -7.69 -11.15
C LYS A 151 -9.94 -6.42 -10.56
N LYS A 152 -10.01 -6.31 -9.23
CA LYS A 152 -10.58 -5.15 -8.54
C LYS A 152 -9.79 -3.87 -8.81
N ILE A 153 -8.46 -3.94 -8.74
CA ILE A 153 -7.57 -2.80 -8.99
C ILE A 153 -7.72 -2.29 -10.44
N GLN A 154 -7.88 -3.21 -11.40
CA GLN A 154 -8.14 -2.89 -12.81
C GLN A 154 -9.52 -2.28 -13.05
N GLN A 155 -10.58 -2.85 -12.48
CA GLN A 155 -11.95 -2.40 -12.73
C GLN A 155 -12.28 -1.05 -12.10
N GLU A 156 -11.72 -0.76 -10.93
CA GLU A 156 -12.09 0.43 -10.16
C GLU A 156 -11.25 1.68 -10.53
N ASN A 157 -10.43 1.61 -11.59
CA ASN A 157 -9.47 2.64 -11.98
C ASN A 157 -8.62 3.16 -10.79
N LYS A 158 -8.34 2.25 -9.83
CA LYS A 158 -7.60 2.59 -8.60
C LYS A 158 -6.10 2.68 -8.83
N TYR A 159 -5.62 2.31 -10.02
CA TYR A 159 -4.21 2.39 -10.40
C TYR A 159 -3.62 3.79 -10.17
N LYS A 160 -4.29 4.86 -10.62
CA LYS A 160 -3.80 6.24 -10.44
C LYS A 160 -3.64 6.62 -8.96
N LYS A 161 -4.60 6.21 -8.12
CA LYS A 161 -4.54 6.42 -6.67
C LYS A 161 -3.40 5.62 -6.03
N LEU A 162 -3.24 4.35 -6.40
CA LEU A 162 -2.16 3.49 -5.91
C LEU A 162 -0.78 3.98 -6.35
N TYR A 163 -0.66 4.41 -7.61
CA TYR A 163 0.54 5.03 -8.17
C TYR A 163 0.96 6.27 -7.36
N SER A 164 0.00 7.15 -7.04
CA SER A 164 0.25 8.34 -6.22
C SER A 164 0.59 7.99 -4.77
N TYR A 165 -0.14 7.03 -4.18
CA TYR A 165 0.12 6.56 -2.82
C TYR A 165 1.52 5.97 -2.68
N TYR A 166 1.93 5.16 -3.66
CA TYR A 166 3.20 4.46 -3.61
C TYR A 166 4.39 5.41 -3.49
N PHE A 167 4.37 6.51 -4.24
CA PHE A 167 5.39 7.55 -4.13
C PHE A 167 5.52 8.09 -2.70
N LYS A 168 4.41 8.29 -1.99
CA LYS A 168 4.43 8.79 -0.60
C LYS A 168 5.11 7.81 0.34
N VAL A 169 4.91 6.51 0.12
CA VAL A 169 5.55 5.45 0.91
C VAL A 169 7.05 5.40 0.67
N ILE A 170 7.47 5.29 -0.59
CA ILE A 170 8.91 5.17 -0.93
C ILE A 170 9.70 6.45 -0.63
N SER A 171 9.07 7.62 -0.74
CA SER A 171 9.72 8.89 -0.41
C SER A 171 9.85 9.11 1.10
N LEU A 172 9.26 8.22 1.93
CA LEU A 172 9.25 8.31 3.38
C LEU A 172 8.82 9.71 3.87
N GLY A 173 7.81 10.30 3.19
CA GLY A 173 7.30 11.63 3.49
C GLY A 173 8.14 12.81 2.97
N LYS A 174 9.29 12.57 2.34
CA LYS A 174 10.16 13.64 1.78
C LYS A 174 9.61 14.26 0.49
N ASN A 175 8.59 13.66 -0.11
CA ASN A 175 8.00 14.04 -1.41
C ASN A 175 9.02 14.09 -2.57
N VAL A 176 10.15 13.39 -2.44
CA VAL A 176 11.17 13.23 -3.47
C VAL A 176 11.78 11.82 -3.41
N ILE A 177 12.15 11.28 -4.57
CA ILE A 177 12.94 10.04 -4.73
C ILE A 177 14.09 10.28 -5.72
N ARG A 178 15.09 9.38 -5.76
CA ARG A 178 16.16 9.45 -6.77
C ARG A 178 15.60 9.16 -8.16
N PHE A 179 16.17 9.78 -9.19
CA PHE A 179 15.74 9.56 -10.57
C PHE A 179 15.94 8.10 -11.02
N SER A 180 17.06 7.46 -10.66
CA SER A 180 17.30 6.04 -10.92
C SER A 180 16.25 5.10 -10.30
N GLU A 181 15.76 5.44 -9.11
CA GLU A 181 14.68 4.71 -8.45
C GLU A 181 13.34 4.95 -9.16
N ALA A 182 13.04 6.21 -9.54
CA ALA A 182 11.84 6.55 -10.30
C ALA A 182 11.76 5.80 -11.64
N ILE A 183 12.87 5.68 -12.37
CA ILE A 183 12.93 4.91 -13.63
C ILE A 183 12.48 3.47 -13.41
N THR A 184 13.07 2.78 -12.43
CA THR A 184 12.75 1.37 -12.13
C THR A 184 11.27 1.20 -11.79
N LEU A 185 10.71 2.14 -11.04
CA LEU A 185 9.33 2.09 -10.61
C LEU A 185 8.35 2.46 -11.72
N TRP A 186 8.64 3.48 -12.53
CA TRP A 186 7.85 3.79 -13.72
C TRP A 186 7.82 2.60 -14.67
N ASP A 187 8.97 1.98 -14.91
CA ASP A 187 9.09 0.80 -15.75
C ASP A 187 8.18 -0.33 -15.25
N SER A 188 8.24 -0.62 -13.94
CA SER A 188 7.45 -1.70 -13.34
C SER A 188 5.94 -1.40 -13.26
N LEU A 189 5.56 -0.16 -12.95
CA LEU A 189 4.17 0.20 -12.65
C LEU A 189 3.36 0.62 -13.86
N LEU A 190 3.99 1.27 -14.83
CA LEU A 190 3.29 1.90 -15.95
C LEU A 190 3.29 1.02 -17.22
N LYS A 191 4.22 0.05 -17.36
CA LYS A 191 4.25 -0.88 -18.51
C LYS A 191 2.95 -1.62 -18.76
N GLY A 192 2.22 -1.95 -17.69
CA GLY A 192 0.92 -2.62 -17.78
C GLY A 192 -0.26 -1.67 -18.06
N GLN A 193 -0.02 -0.36 -18.13
CA GLN A 193 -1.07 0.68 -18.26
C GLN A 193 -0.92 1.49 -19.53
N PHE A 194 0.32 1.81 -19.91
CA PHE A 194 0.65 2.61 -21.10
C PHE A 194 1.73 1.88 -21.87
N LYS A 195 1.50 1.59 -23.15
CA LYS A 195 2.49 0.86 -23.98
C LYS A 195 3.67 1.75 -24.34
N GLU A 196 3.40 3.05 -24.45
CA GLU A 196 4.28 4.13 -24.85
C GLU A 196 5.37 4.40 -23.80
N ILE A 197 5.17 3.96 -22.56
CA ILE A 197 6.14 4.15 -21.48
C ILE A 197 7.52 3.54 -21.80
N ILE A 198 7.58 2.49 -22.63
CA ILE A 198 8.83 1.78 -22.96
C ILE A 198 9.85 2.75 -23.56
N ASP A 199 9.41 3.63 -24.45
CA ASP A 199 10.26 4.64 -25.09
C ASP A 199 10.72 5.70 -24.07
N PHE A 200 9.83 6.12 -23.19
CA PHE A 200 10.14 7.09 -22.13
C PHE A 200 11.15 6.54 -21.11
N ILE A 201 11.02 5.27 -20.73
CA ILE A 201 12.01 4.61 -19.87
C ILE A 201 13.36 4.53 -20.58
N SER A 202 13.37 4.22 -21.87
CA SER A 202 14.61 4.17 -22.66
C SER A 202 15.27 5.54 -22.74
N PHE A 203 14.48 6.60 -22.97
CA PHE A 203 14.93 7.99 -22.90
C PHE A 203 15.52 8.35 -21.53
N CYS A 204 14.83 8.00 -20.43
CA CYS A 204 15.33 8.28 -19.08
C CYS A 204 16.62 7.51 -18.77
N LYS A 205 16.74 6.26 -19.20
CA LYS A 205 17.95 5.43 -19.04
C LYS A 205 19.13 5.90 -19.88
N ALA A 206 18.88 6.60 -20.99
CA ALA A 206 19.93 7.18 -21.83
C ALA A 206 20.56 8.45 -21.24
N LYS A 207 19.95 9.05 -20.20
CA LYS A 207 20.55 10.20 -19.48
C LYS A 207 21.86 9.76 -18.78
N PRO A 208 22.86 10.65 -18.61
CA PRO A 208 24.12 10.31 -17.95
C PRO A 208 23.93 9.71 -16.54
N ALA A 209 24.82 8.80 -16.14
CA ALA A 209 24.72 8.13 -14.84
C ALA A 209 24.71 9.13 -13.66
N ASP A 210 25.53 10.17 -13.72
CA ASP A 210 25.55 11.24 -12.71
C ASP A 210 24.21 11.95 -12.60
N PHE A 211 23.56 12.22 -13.75
CA PHE A 211 22.21 12.78 -13.77
C PHE A 211 21.22 11.83 -13.08
N GLN A 212 21.24 10.54 -13.40
CA GLN A 212 20.32 9.57 -12.81
C GLN A 212 20.50 9.42 -11.28
N ASN A 213 21.72 9.57 -10.79
CA ASN A 213 22.05 9.39 -9.38
C ASN A 213 21.87 10.66 -8.54
N GLN A 214 22.10 11.85 -9.11
CA GLN A 214 22.05 13.12 -8.39
C GLN A 214 20.69 13.83 -8.53
N THR A 215 19.95 13.56 -9.61
CA THR A 215 18.64 14.17 -9.85
C THR A 215 17.57 13.54 -8.98
N LYS A 216 16.64 14.38 -8.52
CA LYS A 216 15.48 13.96 -7.73
C LYS A 216 14.20 14.11 -8.55
N VAL A 217 13.29 13.16 -8.37
CA VAL A 217 11.92 13.22 -8.88
C VAL A 217 11.01 13.65 -7.74
N SER A 218 10.27 14.74 -7.93
CA SER A 218 9.26 15.22 -6.98
C SER A 218 7.94 14.46 -7.15
N PHE A 219 7.07 14.55 -6.14
CA PHE A 219 5.70 14.01 -6.23
C PHE A 219 4.92 14.62 -7.40
N ASP A 220 5.12 15.90 -7.67
CA ASP A 220 4.49 16.58 -8.80
C ASP A 220 4.92 15.97 -10.14
N LEU A 221 6.23 15.89 -10.41
CA LEU A 221 6.76 15.28 -11.62
C LEU A 221 6.26 13.83 -11.77
N TRP A 222 6.25 13.06 -10.67
CA TRP A 222 5.70 11.71 -10.66
C TRP A 222 4.23 11.69 -11.13
N CYS A 223 3.37 12.54 -10.61
CA CYS A 223 1.97 12.64 -11.03
C CYS A 223 1.82 13.13 -12.48
N GLN A 224 2.67 14.07 -12.92
CA GLN A 224 2.67 14.60 -14.28
C GLN A 224 3.03 13.53 -15.31
N VAL A 225 3.94 12.59 -14.99
CA VAL A 225 4.25 11.46 -15.89
C VAL A 225 3.01 10.61 -16.16
N TRP A 226 2.21 10.29 -15.14
CA TRP A 226 0.93 9.59 -15.35
C TRP A 226 0.00 10.42 -16.23
N LYS A 227 -0.15 11.72 -15.91
CA LYS A 227 -1.06 12.62 -16.63
C LYS A 227 -0.70 12.72 -18.11
N PHE A 228 0.59 12.83 -18.42
CA PHE A 228 1.12 12.87 -19.77
C PHE A 228 0.70 11.64 -20.60
N PHE A 229 0.92 10.42 -20.10
CA PHE A 229 0.51 9.21 -20.83
C PHE A 229 -1.00 9.04 -20.91
N GLU A 230 -1.74 9.51 -19.91
CA GLU A 230 -3.20 9.50 -19.89
C GLU A 230 -3.82 10.45 -20.93
N THR A 231 -3.19 11.60 -21.22
CA THR A 231 -3.76 12.62 -22.13
C THR A 231 -3.11 12.68 -23.50
N ILE A 232 -1.78 12.60 -23.56
CA ILE A 232 -1.00 12.74 -24.79
C ILE A 232 -0.71 11.35 -25.38
N GLY A 233 -0.25 10.42 -24.55
CA GLY A 233 0.13 9.08 -25.01
C GLY A 233 1.21 9.16 -26.10
N ASN A 234 0.88 8.71 -27.33
CA ASN A 234 1.72 8.82 -28.52
C ASN A 234 1.27 9.92 -29.50
N ASP A 235 0.20 10.65 -29.20
CA ASP A 235 -0.35 11.69 -30.04
C ASP A 235 0.24 13.05 -29.65
N TYR A 236 1.52 13.25 -30.01
CA TYR A 236 2.28 14.44 -29.63
C TYR A 236 1.73 15.74 -30.24
N GLN A 237 0.79 15.67 -31.20
CA GLN A 237 0.10 16.86 -31.71
C GLN A 237 -0.79 17.53 -30.64
N LYS A 238 -1.18 16.77 -29.60
CA LYS A 238 -1.90 17.28 -28.44
C LYS A 238 -1.01 18.01 -27.44
N PHE A 239 0.31 17.96 -27.61
CA PHE A 239 1.24 18.61 -26.71
C PHE A 239 1.28 20.12 -27.01
N ASP A 240 0.84 20.93 -26.05
CA ASP A 240 0.98 22.39 -26.10
C ASP A 240 2.24 22.78 -25.33
N GLU A 241 3.16 23.50 -25.99
CA GLU A 241 4.39 24.01 -25.35
C GLU A 241 4.09 25.11 -24.31
N ASN A 242 2.90 25.70 -24.35
CA ASN A 242 2.44 26.68 -23.36
C ASN A 242 1.87 26.01 -22.10
N ASP A 243 1.59 24.70 -22.14
CA ASP A 243 1.23 23.96 -20.94
C ASP A 243 2.45 23.88 -20.01
N ALA A 244 2.23 24.05 -18.71
CA ALA A 244 3.28 24.03 -17.68
C ALA A 244 3.82 22.61 -17.39
N TRP A 245 4.14 21.83 -18.43
CA TRP A 245 4.74 20.51 -18.30
C TRP A 245 6.14 20.60 -17.69
N PRO A 246 6.51 19.68 -16.78
CA PRO A 246 7.88 19.57 -16.30
C PRO A 246 8.90 19.40 -17.42
N LEU A 247 10.09 19.99 -17.24
CA LEU A 247 11.18 19.96 -18.22
C LEU A 247 11.48 18.55 -18.76
N LEU A 248 11.44 17.53 -17.91
CA LEU A 248 11.68 16.14 -18.33
C LEU A 248 10.69 15.66 -19.41
N ILE A 249 9.40 16.02 -19.28
CA ILE A 249 8.35 15.66 -20.23
C ILE A 249 8.55 16.43 -21.53
N TYR A 250 8.83 17.74 -21.43
CA TYR A 250 9.16 18.55 -22.61
C TYR A 250 10.36 17.99 -23.39
N GLU A 251 11.47 17.68 -22.71
CA GLU A 251 12.65 17.09 -23.34
C GLU A 251 12.34 15.75 -24.01
N TYR A 252 11.49 14.92 -23.40
CA TYR A 252 11.06 13.66 -23.99
C TYR A 252 10.24 13.86 -25.27
N VAL A 253 9.29 14.79 -25.28
CA VAL A 253 8.48 15.10 -26.46
C VAL A 253 9.37 15.61 -27.60
N GLN A 254 10.29 16.53 -27.31
CA GLN A 254 11.27 17.02 -28.30
C GLN A 254 12.17 15.90 -28.84
N PHE A 255 12.53 14.92 -28.01
CA PHE A 255 13.27 13.73 -28.44
C PHE A 255 12.43 12.82 -29.38
N LYS A 256 11.11 12.80 -29.24
CA LYS A 256 10.20 11.97 -30.06
C LYS A 256 9.79 12.63 -31.37
N ILE A 257 9.81 13.96 -31.45
CA ILE A 257 9.44 14.74 -32.64
C ILE A 257 10.64 14.93 -33.59
N LYS A 258 11.88 14.83 -33.08
CA LYS A 258 13.11 14.78 -33.90
C LYS A 258 13.27 13.45 -34.62
#